data_AF-A0A0D3DES6-F1
#
_entry.id   AF-A0A0D3DES6-F1
#
_cell.length_a   1.000
_cell.length_b   1.000
_cell.length_c   1.000
_cell.angle_alpha   90.00
_cell.angle_beta   90.00
_cell.angle_gamma   90.00
#
_symmetry.space_group_name_H-M   'P 1'
#
loop_
_entity.id
_entity.type
_entity.pdbx_description
1 polymer ?
#
loop_
_entity_poly.entity_id
_entity_poly.type
_entity_poly.pdbx_seq_one_letter_code
_entity_poly.pdbx_strand_id
1 'polypeptide(L)'
;MVRRRGILRPATNAKTLSLMTDNARNCLAGCEVETIDKDVAQSLVPNLCLPLKSAFYLPGAMNVNPQRYLQALFQACLNSASESLGRTNITLVKKSIDDVLELEGEYDAVVICLGSKVNFLPGLTGKLPLRTCRGVITHLQLHESVRGSYPEGGPSILSDAWLAVQGPRDLHMGSTWEWQSRNHSPDVSAEEASRALAELLPKASAVYPEIDKWEFAGARAGLRAMPPVTSHGSLPLLGCVDQLVGAAEGGPCKFWVFGGLGSRGLLYHGWLGKLIAKAVLCCKEELLPSELTSWKINN
;
A
#
# COMPACT_ATOMS: atom_id res chain seq x y z
N MET A 1 6.30 10.02 -10.68
CA MET A 1 7.74 9.76 -10.86
C MET A 1 8.15 8.70 -9.85
N VAL A 2 8.75 7.62 -10.32
CA VAL A 2 9.21 6.48 -9.50
C VAL A 2 10.66 6.72 -9.14
N ARG A 3 11.02 6.67 -7.86
CA ARG A 3 12.41 6.77 -7.40
C ARG A 3 12.98 5.38 -7.22
N ARG A 4 13.86 4.99 -8.16
CA ARG A 4 14.61 3.72 -8.15
C ARG A 4 15.97 3.94 -7.48
N ARG A 5 15.96 4.24 -6.19
CA ARG A 5 17.17 4.47 -5.39
C ARG A 5 17.38 3.39 -4.33
N GLY A 6 16.52 2.37 -4.33
CA GLY A 6 16.50 1.31 -3.34
C GLY A 6 15.82 1.72 -2.03
N ILE A 7 15.74 0.75 -1.12
CA ILE A 7 15.29 0.94 0.25
C ILE A 7 16.40 0.42 1.17
N LEU A 8 16.75 1.21 2.16
CA LEU A 8 17.69 0.84 3.22
C LEU A 8 16.93 0.50 4.50
N ARG A 9 17.17 -0.67 5.06
CA ARG A 9 16.54 -1.17 6.29
C ARG A 9 17.59 -1.42 7.37
N PRO A 10 17.85 -0.45 8.26
CA PRO A 10 18.67 -0.66 9.45
C PRO A 10 18.08 -1.75 10.34
N ALA A 11 18.92 -2.60 10.92
CA ALA A 11 18.48 -3.56 11.93
C ALA A 11 18.31 -2.85 13.29
N THR A 12 17.05 -2.66 13.72
CA THR A 12 16.72 -2.00 15.00
C THR A 12 16.50 -2.98 16.16
N ASN A 13 16.22 -4.26 15.86
CA ASN A 13 15.98 -5.30 16.86
C ASN A 13 16.39 -6.69 16.34
N ALA A 14 16.59 -7.63 17.26
CA ALA A 14 17.05 -8.99 16.94
C ALA A 14 16.12 -9.74 15.98
N LYS A 15 14.80 -9.51 16.07
CA LYS A 15 13.81 -10.10 15.17
C LYS A 15 14.03 -9.65 13.72
N THR A 16 14.18 -8.34 13.51
CA THR A 16 14.43 -7.78 12.17
C THR A 16 15.79 -8.21 11.64
N LEU A 17 16.82 -8.25 12.48
CA LEU A 17 18.15 -8.73 12.10
C LEU A 17 18.09 -10.18 11.59
N SER A 18 17.48 -11.07 12.37
CA SER A 18 17.34 -12.49 12.01
C SER A 18 16.57 -12.67 10.70
N LEU A 19 15.36 -12.12 10.62
CA LEU A 19 14.50 -12.24 9.43
C LEU A 19 15.18 -11.71 8.17
N MET A 20 15.82 -10.53 8.25
CA MET A 20 16.44 -9.93 7.07
C MET A 20 17.75 -10.61 6.68
N THR A 21 18.48 -11.19 7.64
CA THR A 21 19.66 -12.03 7.35
C THR A 21 19.22 -13.27 6.57
N ASP A 22 18.13 -13.91 6.98
CA ASP A 22 17.59 -15.06 6.26
C ASP A 22 17.08 -14.67 4.87
N ASN A 23 16.42 -13.51 4.73
CA ASN A 23 16.00 -12.99 3.43
C ASN A 23 17.19 -12.67 2.51
N ALA A 24 18.28 -12.12 3.04
CA ALA A 24 19.49 -11.85 2.26
C ALA A 24 20.14 -13.13 1.74
N ARG A 25 20.19 -14.18 2.57
CA ARG A 25 20.74 -15.50 2.19
C ARG A 25 19.87 -16.23 1.17
N ASN A 26 18.55 -16.04 1.22
CA ASN A 26 17.58 -16.78 0.42
C ASN A 26 16.87 -15.92 -0.62
N CYS A 27 17.44 -14.76 -0.99
CA CYS A 27 16.82 -13.87 -1.96
C CYS A 27 16.75 -14.51 -3.36
N LEU A 28 15.69 -14.19 -4.10
CA LEU A 28 15.52 -14.67 -5.48
C LEU A 28 16.37 -13.82 -6.44
N ALA A 29 16.77 -14.42 -7.57
CA ALA A 29 17.40 -13.68 -8.65
C ALA A 29 16.51 -12.51 -9.11
N GLY A 30 17.04 -11.29 -9.09
CA GLY A 30 16.30 -10.05 -9.39
C GLY A 30 15.57 -9.39 -8.21
N CYS A 31 15.62 -10.00 -7.02
CA CYS A 31 15.06 -9.47 -5.77
C CYS A 31 16.14 -9.39 -4.69
N GLU A 32 17.29 -8.82 -5.03
CA GLU A 32 18.49 -8.81 -4.19
C GLU A 32 18.25 -8.06 -2.87
N VAL A 33 18.79 -8.64 -1.80
CA VAL A 33 18.86 -8.03 -0.47
C VAL A 33 20.31 -8.15 -0.01
N GLU A 34 21.00 -7.01 0.02
CA GLU A 34 22.41 -6.93 0.39
C GLU A 34 22.52 -6.66 1.90
N THR A 35 23.27 -7.49 2.61
CA THR A 35 23.68 -7.17 3.98
C THR A 35 24.88 -6.23 3.91
N ILE A 36 24.74 -5.02 4.47
CA ILE A 36 25.79 -4.01 4.45
C ILE A 36 26.18 -3.58 5.87
N ASP A 37 27.44 -3.18 6.02
CA ASP A 37 27.98 -2.65 7.27
C ASP A 37 27.72 -1.13 7.40
N LYS A 38 28.27 -0.55 8.47
CA LYS A 38 28.13 0.87 8.79
C LYS A 38 28.76 1.78 7.73
N ASP A 39 29.94 1.44 7.22
CA ASP A 39 30.68 2.32 6.32
C ASP A 39 29.97 2.41 4.98
N VAL A 40 29.53 1.26 4.45
CA VAL A 40 28.72 1.21 3.22
C VAL A 40 27.38 1.92 3.43
N ALA A 41 26.69 1.68 4.56
CA ALA A 41 25.41 2.36 4.83
C ALA A 41 25.56 3.88 4.94
N GLN A 42 26.63 4.37 5.57
CA GLN A 42 26.92 5.80 5.70
C GLN A 42 27.39 6.44 4.40
N SER A 43 27.96 5.66 3.47
CA SER A 43 28.22 6.13 2.10
C SER A 43 26.93 6.39 1.30
N LEU A 44 25.86 5.64 1.58
CA LEU A 44 24.53 5.82 0.98
C LEU A 44 23.73 6.93 1.65
N VAL A 45 23.76 6.97 2.99
CA VAL A 45 23.06 7.95 3.81
C VAL A 45 24.00 8.43 4.93
N PRO A 46 24.62 9.61 4.80
CA PRO A 46 25.51 10.15 5.81
C PRO A 46 24.84 10.24 7.19
N ASN A 47 25.63 10.03 8.24
CA ASN A 47 25.19 10.07 9.65
C ASN A 47 24.09 9.07 10.03
N LEU A 48 23.82 8.06 9.20
CA LEU A 48 22.90 6.99 9.55
C LEU A 48 23.40 6.22 10.79
N CYS A 49 22.49 5.97 11.73
CA CYS A 49 22.73 5.16 12.91
C CYS A 49 22.30 3.71 12.65
N LEU A 50 23.17 2.75 13.00
CA LEU A 50 22.88 1.31 12.92
C LEU A 50 22.88 0.71 14.32
N PRO A 51 21.72 0.61 15.01
CA PRO A 51 21.65 0.13 16.39
C PRO A 51 22.29 -1.25 16.60
N LEU A 52 22.15 -2.14 15.62
CA LEU A 52 22.75 -3.48 15.63
C LEU A 52 23.93 -3.64 14.67
N LYS A 53 24.58 -2.54 14.28
CA LYS A 53 25.76 -2.49 13.39
C LYS A 53 25.56 -3.12 12.00
N SER A 54 24.32 -3.37 11.59
CA SER A 54 23.98 -3.97 10.31
C SER A 54 22.77 -3.27 9.70
N ALA A 55 22.77 -3.16 8.37
CA ALA A 55 21.62 -2.77 7.57
C ALA A 55 21.46 -3.69 6.37
N PHE A 56 20.27 -3.63 5.77
CA PHE A 56 19.92 -4.38 4.58
C PHE A 56 19.54 -3.41 3.47
N TYR A 57 20.23 -3.48 2.34
CA TYR A 57 19.94 -2.66 1.18
C TYR A 57 19.18 -3.48 0.13
N LEU A 58 18.07 -2.93 -0.32
CA LEU A 58 17.24 -3.50 -1.38
C LEU A 58 17.36 -2.60 -2.62
N PRO A 59 18.38 -2.81 -3.48
CA PRO A 59 18.67 -1.90 -4.60
C PRO A 59 17.51 -1.81 -5.61
N GLY A 60 16.82 -2.92 -5.85
CA GLY A 60 15.67 -2.98 -6.76
C GLY A 60 14.38 -2.36 -6.21
N ALA A 61 14.34 -2.02 -4.91
CA ALA A 61 13.15 -1.46 -4.29
C ALA A 61 12.89 -0.02 -4.75
N MET A 62 11.61 0.34 -4.81
CA MET A 62 11.18 1.62 -5.37
C MET A 62 10.28 2.38 -4.40
N ASN A 63 10.40 3.70 -4.43
CA ASN A 63 9.43 4.61 -3.84
C ASN A 63 8.60 5.24 -4.97
N VAL A 64 7.28 5.30 -4.81
CA VAL A 64 6.37 5.87 -5.80
C VAL A 64 5.61 7.03 -5.20
N ASN A 65 5.45 8.11 -5.96
CA ASN A 65 4.45 9.12 -5.63
C ASN A 65 3.05 8.55 -5.94
N PRO A 66 2.17 8.35 -4.94
CA PRO A 66 0.92 7.62 -5.14
C PRO A 66 -0.02 8.27 -6.15
N GLN A 67 -0.18 9.59 -6.10
CA GLN A 67 -1.07 10.32 -7.01
C GLN A 67 -0.61 10.18 -8.46
N ARG A 68 0.67 10.43 -8.73
CA ARG A 68 1.24 10.29 -10.08
C ARG A 68 1.21 8.84 -10.56
N TYR A 69 1.38 7.87 -9.65
CA TYR A 69 1.29 6.45 -9.97
C TYR A 69 -0.12 6.06 -10.43
N LEU A 70 -1.16 6.46 -9.70
CA LEU A 70 -2.55 6.20 -10.07
C LEU A 70 -2.95 6.87 -11.39
N GLN A 71 -2.51 8.12 -11.61
CA GLN A 71 -2.71 8.82 -12.88
C GLN A 71 -2.06 8.07 -14.05
N ALA A 72 -0.82 7.60 -13.86
CA ALA A 72 -0.11 6.83 -14.89
C ALA A 72 -0.79 5.47 -15.16
N LEU A 73 -1.29 4.78 -14.14
CA LEU A 73 -2.05 3.53 -14.32
C LEU A 73 -3.33 3.76 -15.12
N PHE A 74 -4.10 4.79 -14.80
CA PHE A 74 -5.31 5.10 -15.56
C PHE A 74 -4.99 5.49 -17.02
N GLN A 75 -3.93 6.28 -17.22
CA GLN A 75 -3.47 6.63 -18.56
C GLN A 75 -3.02 5.39 -19.36
N ALA A 76 -2.36 4.42 -18.72
CA ALA A 76 -1.98 3.18 -19.37
C ALA A 76 -3.22 2.40 -19.85
N CYS A 77 -4.29 2.36 -19.04
CA CYS A 77 -5.55 1.76 -19.46
C CYS A 77 -6.14 2.46 -20.69
N LEU A 78 -6.16 3.80 -20.71
CA LEU A 78 -6.66 4.57 -21.87
C LEU A 78 -5.85 4.29 -23.14
N ASN A 79 -4.52 4.21 -23.02
CA ASN A 79 -3.65 3.90 -24.15
C ASN A 79 -3.90 2.47 -24.67
N SER A 80 -4.05 1.47 -23.78
CA SER A 80 -4.40 0.12 -24.22
C SER A 80 -5.76 0.04 -24.90
N ALA A 81 -6.73 0.85 -24.46
CA ALA A 81 -8.03 0.94 -25.13
C ALA A 81 -7.94 1.60 -26.51
N SER A 82 -7.16 2.67 -26.68
CA SER A 82 -6.99 3.31 -27.99
C SER A 82 -6.27 2.40 -28.99
N GLU A 83 -5.30 1.61 -28.53
CA GLU A 83 -4.60 0.59 -29.33
C GLU A 83 -5.52 -0.56 -29.77
N SER A 84 -6.68 -0.75 -29.13
CA SER A 84 -7.65 -1.79 -29.48
C SER A 84 -8.43 -1.54 -30.78
N LEU A 85 -8.17 -0.41 -31.47
CA LEU A 85 -8.84 0.01 -32.71
C LEU A 85 -10.37 0.04 -32.57
N GLY A 86 -10.86 0.51 -31.42
CA GLY A 86 -12.29 0.65 -31.12
C GLY A 86 -12.98 -0.61 -30.58
N ARG A 87 -12.26 -1.72 -30.37
CA ARG A 87 -12.82 -2.94 -29.76
C ARG A 87 -13.02 -2.82 -28.25
N THR A 88 -12.29 -1.92 -27.61
CA THR A 88 -12.36 -1.66 -26.17
C THR A 88 -12.57 -0.18 -25.96
N ASN A 89 -13.55 0.15 -25.13
CA ASN A 89 -13.80 1.52 -24.67
C ASN A 89 -13.70 1.56 -23.14
N ILE A 90 -13.18 2.67 -22.61
CA ILE A 90 -13.08 2.90 -21.18
C ILE A 90 -13.79 4.22 -20.88
N THR A 91 -14.81 4.14 -20.04
CA THR A 91 -15.59 5.30 -19.62
C THR A 91 -15.50 5.46 -18.11
N LEU A 92 -15.18 6.66 -17.65
CA LEU A 92 -15.32 7.03 -16.25
C LEU A 92 -16.72 7.58 -16.02
N VAL A 93 -17.55 6.82 -15.29
CA VAL A 93 -18.92 7.23 -14.95
C VAL A 93 -18.99 7.58 -13.48
N LYS A 94 -19.56 8.75 -13.17
CA LYS A 94 -19.93 9.13 -11.80
C LYS A 94 -21.44 8.96 -11.65
N LYS A 95 -21.85 7.88 -10.99
CA LYS A 95 -23.25 7.53 -10.70
C LYS A 95 -23.41 7.37 -9.19
N SER A 96 -24.52 7.86 -8.64
CA SER A 96 -24.94 7.49 -7.28
C SER A 96 -25.77 6.22 -7.39
N ILE A 97 -25.52 5.27 -6.50
CA ILE A 97 -26.28 4.03 -6.35
C ILE A 97 -26.57 3.87 -4.86
N ASP A 98 -27.75 3.35 -4.55
CA ASP A 98 -28.13 2.99 -3.18
C ASP A 98 -27.71 1.55 -2.88
N ASP A 99 -27.76 0.66 -3.88
CA ASP A 99 -27.24 -0.70 -3.81
C ASP A 99 -26.48 -1.13 -5.08
N VAL A 100 -25.57 -2.10 -4.94
CA VAL A 100 -24.76 -2.62 -6.06
C VAL A 100 -25.61 -3.41 -7.06
N LEU A 101 -26.75 -3.98 -6.62
CA LEU A 101 -27.68 -4.69 -7.48
C LEU A 101 -28.33 -3.79 -8.56
N GLU A 102 -28.33 -2.47 -8.39
CA GLU A 102 -28.78 -1.53 -9.44
C GLU A 102 -27.92 -1.58 -10.71
N LEU A 103 -26.73 -2.19 -10.64
CA LEU A 103 -25.84 -2.41 -11.78
C LEU A 103 -26.17 -3.72 -12.51
N GLU A 104 -27.08 -4.54 -11.98
CA GLU A 104 -27.59 -5.73 -12.68
C GLU A 104 -28.36 -5.32 -13.93
N GLY A 105 -28.13 -6.01 -15.05
CA GLY A 105 -28.72 -5.70 -16.34
C GLY A 105 -28.03 -4.59 -17.14
N GLU A 106 -27.22 -3.74 -16.49
CA GLU A 106 -26.33 -2.78 -17.17
C GLU A 106 -24.97 -3.38 -17.54
N TYR A 107 -24.48 -4.34 -16.74
CA TYR A 107 -23.17 -4.94 -16.89
C TYR A 107 -23.23 -6.47 -16.81
N ASP A 108 -22.35 -7.15 -17.53
CA ASP A 108 -22.16 -8.61 -17.41
C ASP A 108 -21.38 -8.98 -16.12
N ALA A 109 -20.55 -8.05 -15.63
CA ALA A 109 -19.80 -8.23 -14.39
C ALA A 109 -19.47 -6.90 -13.72
N VAL A 110 -19.44 -6.91 -12.38
CA VAL A 110 -19.08 -5.76 -11.53
C VAL A 110 -17.95 -6.15 -10.60
N VAL A 111 -16.85 -5.39 -10.60
CA VAL A 111 -15.71 -5.60 -9.68
C VAL A 111 -15.64 -4.48 -8.64
N ILE A 112 -15.93 -4.81 -7.39
CA ILE A 112 -16.03 -3.89 -6.27
C ILE A 112 -14.65 -3.62 -5.67
N CYS A 113 -14.13 -2.42 -5.90
CA CYS A 113 -12.77 -1.98 -5.52
C CYS A 113 -12.77 -0.84 -4.48
N LEU A 114 -13.70 -0.84 -3.52
CA LEU A 114 -13.95 0.31 -2.63
C LEU A 114 -12.99 0.46 -1.45
N GLY A 115 -12.03 -0.45 -1.29
CA GLY A 115 -11.10 -0.42 -0.15
C GLY A 115 -11.82 -0.40 1.20
N SER A 116 -11.48 0.55 2.07
CA SER A 116 -12.12 0.71 3.38
C SER A 116 -13.58 1.17 3.33
N LYS A 117 -14.06 1.65 2.18
CA LYS A 117 -15.44 2.11 1.99
C LYS A 117 -16.38 1.02 1.50
N VAL A 118 -15.94 -0.24 1.41
CA VAL A 118 -16.82 -1.34 0.99
C VAL A 118 -18.04 -1.52 1.91
N ASN A 119 -17.91 -1.16 3.18
CA ASN A 119 -19.01 -1.13 4.15
C ASN A 119 -20.01 0.01 3.94
N PHE A 120 -19.84 0.84 2.90
CA PHE A 120 -20.86 1.84 2.53
C PHE A 120 -21.91 1.23 1.61
N LEU A 121 -21.65 0.06 1.02
CA LEU A 121 -22.63 -0.69 0.25
C LEU A 121 -23.51 -1.51 1.22
N PRO A 122 -24.84 -1.28 1.27
CA PRO A 122 -25.74 -2.02 2.16
C PRO A 122 -25.59 -3.53 2.00
N GLY A 123 -25.57 -4.03 0.77
CA GLY A 123 -25.37 -5.43 0.45
C GLY A 123 -24.08 -6.07 0.99
N LEU A 124 -23.04 -5.31 1.34
CA LEU A 124 -21.75 -5.84 1.85
C LEU A 124 -21.40 -5.40 3.27
N THR A 125 -22.19 -4.53 3.88
CA THR A 125 -21.93 -3.98 5.21
C THR A 125 -21.79 -5.11 6.24
N GLY A 126 -20.60 -5.23 6.83
CA GLY A 126 -20.32 -6.22 7.88
C GLY A 126 -20.22 -7.67 7.39
N LYS A 127 -20.31 -7.93 6.08
CA LYS A 127 -20.24 -9.29 5.51
C LYS A 127 -18.84 -9.72 5.10
N LEU A 128 -17.94 -8.76 4.86
CA LEU A 128 -16.54 -9.04 4.56
C LEU A 128 -15.70 -8.99 5.84
N PRO A 129 -14.76 -9.94 6.06
CA PRO A 129 -13.94 -9.99 7.28
C PRO A 129 -12.81 -8.95 7.28
N LEU A 130 -13.14 -7.70 6.94
CA LEU A 130 -12.21 -6.58 6.85
C LEU A 130 -12.22 -5.79 8.15
N ARG A 131 -11.03 -5.40 8.61
CA ARG A 131 -10.83 -4.49 9.72
C ARG A 131 -10.32 -3.17 9.19
N THR A 132 -10.77 -2.06 9.76
CA THR A 132 -10.23 -0.76 9.39
C THR A 132 -8.97 -0.45 10.19
N CYS A 133 -8.00 0.18 9.54
CA CYS A 133 -6.84 0.74 10.22
C CYS A 133 -6.44 2.05 9.56
N ARG A 134 -6.57 3.14 10.32
CA ARG A 134 -6.13 4.47 9.90
C ARG A 134 -4.64 4.61 10.19
N GLY A 135 -3.93 5.23 9.26
CA GLY A 135 -2.54 5.63 9.43
C GLY A 135 -2.39 7.08 9.02
N VAL A 136 -1.59 7.82 9.81
CA VAL A 136 -1.20 9.20 9.57
C VAL A 136 0.21 9.21 8.97
N ILE A 137 0.36 10.01 7.94
CA ILE A 137 1.62 10.26 7.24
C ILE A 137 1.95 11.73 7.45
N THR A 138 3.12 11.98 8.02
CA THR A 138 3.67 13.33 8.19
C THR A 138 4.54 13.67 7.00
N HIS A 139 4.52 14.94 6.60
CA HIS A 139 5.35 15.52 5.56
C HIS A 139 6.36 16.44 6.25
N LEU A 140 7.64 16.17 5.98
CA LEU A 140 8.75 16.93 6.53
C LEU A 140 9.53 17.59 5.39
N GLN A 141 9.97 18.82 5.62
CA GLN A 141 10.79 19.57 4.68
C GLN A 141 12.04 20.12 5.37
N LEU A 142 13.16 20.16 4.63
CA LEU A 142 14.40 20.73 5.12
C LEU A 142 14.57 22.15 4.60
N HIS A 143 14.44 23.13 5.49
CA HIS A 143 14.50 24.55 5.14
C HIS A 143 15.80 24.92 4.40
N GLU A 144 15.73 25.80 3.39
CA GLU A 144 16.85 26.13 2.50
C GLU A 144 18.08 26.67 3.24
N SER A 145 17.87 27.36 4.36
CA SER A 145 18.94 27.89 5.21
C SER A 145 19.77 26.80 5.92
N VAL A 146 19.24 25.58 6.06
CA VAL A 146 19.97 24.47 6.66
C VAL A 146 21.04 23.99 5.68
N ARG A 147 22.30 23.99 6.14
CA ARG A 147 23.43 23.46 5.37
C ARG A 147 23.31 21.95 5.21
N GLY A 148 23.56 21.46 4.00
CA GLY A 148 23.41 20.06 3.65
C GLY A 148 21.99 19.71 3.20
N SER A 149 21.83 18.48 2.71
CA SER A 149 20.54 17.93 2.30
C SER A 149 20.60 16.41 2.37
N TYR A 150 19.45 15.76 2.27
CA TYR A 150 19.42 14.33 2.01
C TYR A 150 20.16 14.04 0.68
N PRO A 151 20.94 12.95 0.56
CA PRO A 151 21.64 12.61 -0.66
C PRO A 151 20.67 12.48 -1.84
N GLU A 152 20.97 13.11 -2.98
CA GLU A 152 20.07 13.11 -4.14
C GLU A 152 19.83 11.70 -4.71
N GLY A 153 20.85 10.85 -4.62
CA GLY A 153 20.79 9.42 -4.98
C GLY A 153 20.42 8.50 -3.81
N GLY A 154 20.15 9.02 -2.61
CA GLY A 154 19.94 8.23 -1.41
C GLY A 154 18.65 7.38 -1.45
N PRO A 155 18.66 6.20 -0.81
CA PRO A 155 17.48 5.33 -0.71
C PRO A 155 16.42 5.90 0.24
N SER A 156 15.20 5.36 0.19
CA SER A 156 14.25 5.53 1.31
C SER A 156 14.67 4.66 2.50
N ILE A 157 14.33 5.06 3.73
CA ILE A 157 14.66 4.28 4.93
C ILE A 157 13.42 3.54 5.43
N LEU A 158 13.56 2.26 5.73
CA LEU A 158 12.51 1.43 6.30
C LEU A 158 12.96 0.90 7.67
N SER A 159 12.48 1.52 8.74
CA SER A 159 12.69 1.06 10.12
C SER A 159 11.36 1.01 10.87
N ASP A 160 11.36 1.20 12.20
CA ASP A 160 10.14 1.26 13.02
C ASP A 160 9.25 2.47 12.64
N ALA A 161 9.85 3.52 12.07
CA ALA A 161 9.18 4.54 11.26
C ALA A 161 9.81 4.54 9.86
N TRP A 162 8.99 4.47 8.81
CA TRP A 162 9.50 4.54 7.44
C TRP A 162 9.67 6.00 7.01
N LEU A 163 10.71 6.27 6.24
CA LEU A 163 11.02 7.56 5.61
C LEU A 163 10.99 7.38 4.08
N ALA A 164 9.92 7.85 3.47
CA ALA A 164 9.71 7.83 2.03
C ALA A 164 10.25 9.13 1.41
N VAL A 165 11.53 9.12 1.07
CA VAL A 165 12.25 10.26 0.51
C VAL A 165 11.70 10.62 -0.87
N GLN A 166 11.27 11.87 -1.05
CA GLN A 166 10.78 12.41 -2.33
C GLN A 166 11.85 13.23 -3.05
N GLY A 167 12.79 13.82 -2.30
CA GLY A 167 13.96 14.51 -2.81
C GLY A 167 14.92 14.93 -1.70
N PRO A 168 15.98 15.70 -2.02
CA PRO A 168 17.00 16.12 -1.05
C PRO A 168 16.46 16.88 0.18
N ARG A 169 15.30 17.52 0.05
CA ARG A 169 14.70 18.40 1.06
C ARG A 169 13.22 18.11 1.31
N ASP A 170 12.71 17.00 0.81
CA ASP A 170 11.30 16.63 0.93
C ASP A 170 11.15 15.11 1.19
N LEU A 171 10.46 14.76 2.27
CA LEU A 171 10.18 13.36 2.60
C LEU A 171 8.85 13.20 3.35
N HIS A 172 8.31 11.99 3.28
CA HIS A 172 7.19 11.57 4.12
C HIS A 172 7.64 10.58 5.18
N MET A 173 7.04 10.64 6.35
CA MET A 173 7.27 9.72 7.44
C MET A 173 5.96 9.15 7.96
N GLY A 174 5.95 7.86 8.26
CA GLY A 174 4.78 7.21 8.85
C GLY A 174 5.11 5.87 9.47
N SER A 175 4.09 5.32 10.14
CA SER A 175 4.00 3.99 10.77
C SER A 175 2.99 4.00 11.92
N THR A 176 1.98 4.88 11.90
CA THR A 176 0.95 4.92 12.94
C THR A 176 -0.20 3.97 12.62
N TRP A 177 -0.90 3.52 13.66
CA TRP A 177 -1.95 2.52 13.55
C TRP A 177 -3.10 2.83 14.51
N GLU A 178 -4.23 3.27 13.96
CA GLU A 178 -5.48 3.40 14.69
C GLU A 178 -6.45 2.34 14.17
N TRP A 179 -6.51 1.21 14.88
CA TRP A 179 -7.39 0.10 14.56
C TRP A 179 -8.86 0.46 14.81
N GLN A 180 -9.76 -0.14 14.02
CA GLN A 180 -11.21 0.06 14.11
C GLN A 180 -11.66 1.51 13.87
N SER A 181 -10.76 2.37 13.37
CA SER A 181 -11.11 3.74 13.01
C SER A 181 -12.22 3.78 11.96
N ARG A 182 -13.17 4.70 12.14
CA ARG A 182 -14.23 5.00 11.18
C ARG A 182 -14.02 6.36 10.50
N ASN A 183 -12.85 6.97 10.73
CA ASN A 183 -12.52 8.25 10.12
C ASN A 183 -11.97 8.04 8.70
N HIS A 184 -12.83 8.28 7.70
CA HIS A 184 -12.49 8.20 6.28
C HIS A 184 -11.88 9.50 5.72
N SER A 185 -11.80 10.57 6.52
CA SER A 185 -11.27 11.85 6.05
C SER A 185 -9.77 11.78 5.81
N PRO A 186 -9.24 12.28 4.67
CA PRO A 186 -7.80 12.42 4.48
C PRO A 186 -7.19 13.56 5.31
N ASP A 187 -8.03 14.46 5.83
CA ASP A 187 -7.59 15.59 6.63
C ASP A 187 -7.23 15.13 8.06
N VAL A 188 -6.20 15.79 8.60
CA VAL A 188 -5.59 15.49 9.88
C VAL A 188 -5.63 16.77 10.71
N SER A 189 -6.20 16.70 11.91
CA SER A 189 -6.24 17.85 12.81
C SER A 189 -4.84 18.16 13.35
N ALA A 190 -4.63 19.38 13.85
CA ALA A 190 -3.36 19.76 14.48
C ALA A 190 -3.00 18.84 15.67
N GLU A 191 -4.01 18.41 16.44
CA GLU A 191 -3.82 17.46 17.55
C GLU A 191 -3.41 16.07 17.05
N GLU A 192 -4.09 15.53 16.03
CA GLU A 192 -3.75 14.23 15.44
C GLU A 192 -2.34 14.25 14.82
N ALA A 193 -1.99 15.35 14.13
CA ALA A 193 -0.65 15.55 13.58
C ALA A 193 0.43 15.62 14.67
N SER A 194 0.17 16.35 15.76
CA SER A 194 1.10 16.46 16.90
C SER A 194 1.34 15.10 17.56
N ARG A 195 0.28 14.32 17.79
CA ARG A 195 0.41 12.93 18.30
C ARG A 195 1.22 12.04 17.36
N ALA A 196 0.96 12.12 16.06
CA ALA A 196 1.70 11.34 15.08
C ALA A 196 3.18 11.73 15.06
N LEU A 197 3.53 13.02 15.11
CA LEU A 197 4.92 13.47 15.20
C LEU A 197 5.61 12.99 16.47
N ALA A 198 4.95 13.13 17.63
CA ALA A 198 5.48 12.67 18.92
C ALA A 198 5.75 11.16 18.93
N GLU A 199 4.96 10.37 18.20
CA GLU A 199 5.17 8.93 18.05
C GLU A 199 6.30 8.60 17.05
N LEU A 200 6.35 9.31 15.92
CA LEU A 200 7.18 8.96 14.77
C LEU A 200 8.60 9.52 14.86
N LEU A 201 8.77 10.77 15.30
CA LEU A 201 10.09 11.43 15.34
C LEU A 201 11.12 10.66 16.15
N PRO A 202 10.84 10.16 17.38
CA PRO A 202 11.82 9.38 18.13
C PRO A 202 12.25 8.10 17.40
N LYS A 203 11.32 7.44 16.70
CA LYS A 203 11.61 6.22 15.92
C LYS A 203 12.49 6.52 14.70
N ALA A 204 12.24 7.64 14.03
CA ALA A 204 13.04 8.08 12.89
C ALA A 204 14.43 8.56 13.33
N SER A 205 14.52 9.38 14.37
CA SER A 205 15.79 9.94 14.88
C SER A 205 16.72 8.84 15.39
N ALA A 206 16.17 7.73 15.93
CA ALA A 206 16.95 6.56 16.33
C ALA A 206 17.79 5.93 15.19
N VAL A 207 17.36 6.08 13.92
CA VAL A 207 18.10 5.56 12.75
C VAL A 207 18.70 6.67 11.88
N TYR A 208 18.07 7.84 11.81
CA TYR A 208 18.52 8.98 11.02
C TYR A 208 18.42 10.25 11.88
N PRO A 209 19.41 10.53 12.76
CA PRO A 209 19.38 11.65 13.72
C PRO A 209 19.22 13.02 13.07
N GLU A 210 19.70 13.16 11.83
CA GLU A 210 19.57 14.38 11.04
C GLU A 210 18.11 14.77 10.74
N ILE A 211 17.15 13.87 10.96
CA ILE A 211 15.72 14.17 10.85
C ILE A 211 15.27 15.30 11.79
N ASP A 212 15.96 15.52 12.90
CA ASP A 212 15.63 16.54 13.90
C ASP A 212 15.82 17.97 13.35
N LYS A 213 16.51 18.12 12.22
CA LYS A 213 16.67 19.38 11.49
C LYS A 213 15.53 19.67 10.51
N TRP A 214 14.63 18.71 10.32
CA TRP A 214 13.53 18.82 9.36
C TRP A 214 12.29 19.39 10.02
N GLU A 215 11.62 20.28 9.30
CA GLU A 215 10.44 20.97 9.78
C GLU A 215 9.17 20.26 9.31
N PHE A 216 8.13 20.29 10.14
CA PHE A 216 6.83 19.77 9.78
C PHE A 216 6.14 20.67 8.76
N ALA A 217 5.82 20.11 7.59
CA ALA A 217 5.14 20.81 6.51
C ALA A 217 3.64 20.46 6.42
N GLY A 218 3.23 19.32 6.98
CA GLY A 218 1.82 18.92 7.00
C GLY A 218 1.61 17.44 7.28
N ALA A 219 0.35 17.02 7.37
CA ALA A 219 -0.02 15.62 7.55
C ALA A 219 -1.24 15.24 6.72
N ARG A 220 -1.31 13.96 6.34
CA ARG A 220 -2.45 13.34 5.68
C ARG A 220 -2.71 11.98 6.31
N ALA A 221 -3.95 11.51 6.24
CA ALA A 221 -4.28 10.18 6.70
C ALA A 221 -4.91 9.32 5.60
N GLY A 222 -4.80 8.01 5.78
CA GLY A 222 -5.45 7.03 4.94
C GLY A 222 -6.09 5.94 5.80
N LEU A 223 -7.34 5.59 5.49
CA LEU A 223 -8.03 4.47 6.10
C LEU A 223 -7.88 3.21 5.22
N ARG A 224 -7.23 2.18 5.75
CA ARG A 224 -6.98 0.92 5.05
C ARG A 224 -8.03 -0.12 5.43
N ALA A 225 -8.46 -0.90 4.46
CA ALA A 225 -9.12 -2.19 4.70
C ALA A 225 -8.04 -3.26 4.91
N MET A 226 -7.90 -3.71 6.14
CA MET A 226 -6.96 -4.75 6.55
C MET A 226 -7.68 -6.11 6.48
N PRO A 227 -7.12 -7.10 5.79
CA PRO A 227 -7.69 -8.43 5.76
C PRO A 227 -7.51 -9.15 7.11
N PRO A 228 -8.15 -10.32 7.31
CA PRO A 228 -7.88 -11.14 8.47
C PRO A 228 -6.42 -11.62 8.49
N VAL A 229 -5.92 -12.00 9.66
CA VAL A 229 -4.62 -12.68 9.77
C VAL A 229 -4.90 -14.18 9.71
N THR A 230 -4.27 -14.88 8.77
CA THR A 230 -4.38 -16.33 8.62
C THR A 230 -3.00 -16.97 8.83
N SER A 231 -2.93 -18.31 8.77
CA SER A 231 -1.66 -19.06 8.70
C SER A 231 -0.80 -18.67 7.50
N HIS A 232 -1.42 -18.21 6.41
CA HIS A 232 -0.74 -17.69 5.21
C HIS A 232 -0.44 -16.18 5.32
N GLY A 233 -0.71 -15.57 6.47
CA GLY A 233 -0.58 -14.15 6.73
C GLY A 233 -1.84 -13.35 6.37
N SER A 234 -1.67 -12.04 6.24
CA SER A 234 -2.74 -11.09 5.90
C SER A 234 -2.88 -10.90 4.39
N LEU A 235 -3.56 -11.82 3.73
CA LEU A 235 -3.77 -11.82 2.28
C LEU A 235 -5.03 -11.05 1.88
N PRO A 236 -5.02 -10.34 0.74
CA PRO A 236 -6.21 -9.63 0.22
C PRO A 236 -7.40 -10.56 -0.06
N LEU A 237 -8.58 -9.95 -0.13
CA LEU A 237 -9.83 -10.66 -0.41
C LEU A 237 -10.18 -10.52 -1.89
N LEU A 238 -10.21 -11.63 -2.61
CA LEU A 238 -10.75 -11.72 -3.96
C LEU A 238 -11.94 -12.70 -3.98
N GLY A 239 -12.79 -12.58 -4.99
CA GLY A 239 -13.80 -13.61 -5.27
C GLY A 239 -15.18 -13.06 -5.60
N CYS A 240 -16.04 -13.96 -6.04
CA CYS A 240 -17.45 -13.70 -6.32
C CYS A 240 -18.21 -13.38 -5.02
N VAL A 241 -19.12 -12.42 -5.05
CA VAL A 241 -19.90 -11.98 -3.88
C VAL A 241 -21.40 -12.03 -4.13
N ASP A 242 -21.86 -12.71 -5.19
CA ASP A 242 -23.29 -12.85 -5.55
C ASP A 242 -24.16 -13.17 -4.34
N GLN A 243 -23.82 -14.22 -3.59
CA GLN A 243 -24.56 -14.65 -2.39
C GLN A 243 -24.56 -13.59 -1.28
N LEU A 244 -23.47 -12.81 -1.15
CA LEU A 244 -23.39 -11.76 -0.14
C LEU A 244 -24.25 -10.57 -0.51
N VAL A 245 -24.27 -10.18 -1.78
CA VAL A 245 -25.06 -9.04 -2.26
C VAL A 245 -26.52 -9.41 -2.53
N GLY A 246 -26.87 -10.69 -2.51
CA GLY A 246 -28.23 -11.17 -2.78
C GLY A 246 -28.57 -11.25 -4.27
N ALA A 247 -27.57 -11.38 -5.14
CA ALA A 247 -27.79 -11.57 -6.56
C ALA A 247 -28.40 -12.96 -6.84
N ALA A 248 -29.27 -13.04 -7.85
CA ALA A 248 -29.95 -14.29 -8.20
C ALA A 248 -28.94 -15.37 -8.65
N GLU A 249 -29.14 -16.61 -8.21
CA GLU A 249 -28.35 -17.74 -8.69
C GLU A 249 -28.54 -17.90 -10.20
N GLY A 250 -27.43 -17.99 -10.94
CA GLY A 250 -27.46 -18.02 -12.41
C GLY A 250 -27.86 -16.69 -13.07
N GLY A 251 -27.90 -15.59 -12.31
CA GLY A 251 -28.16 -14.25 -12.83
C GLY A 251 -27.17 -13.83 -13.94
N PRO A 252 -27.60 -12.92 -14.84
CA PRO A 252 -26.81 -12.51 -16.00
C PRO A 252 -25.58 -11.67 -15.64
N CYS A 253 -25.58 -11.03 -14.45
CA CYS A 253 -24.46 -10.23 -13.95
C CYS A 253 -23.77 -10.94 -12.78
N LYS A 254 -22.43 -10.92 -12.78
CA LYS A 254 -21.61 -11.43 -11.66
C LYS A 254 -20.95 -10.32 -10.86
N PHE A 255 -21.05 -10.41 -9.54
CA PHE A 255 -20.43 -9.46 -8.63
C PHE A 255 -19.16 -10.04 -8.02
N TRP A 256 -18.08 -9.27 -8.04
CA TRP A 256 -16.77 -9.69 -7.54
C TRP A 256 -16.22 -8.64 -6.58
N VAL A 257 -15.39 -9.05 -5.62
CA VAL A 257 -14.65 -8.14 -4.74
C VAL A 257 -13.16 -8.17 -5.05
N PHE A 258 -12.54 -7.00 -5.03
CA PHE A 258 -11.09 -6.80 -4.99
C PHE A 258 -10.78 -5.87 -3.81
N GLY A 259 -10.43 -6.44 -2.66
CA GLY A 259 -10.35 -5.69 -1.41
C GLY A 259 -9.30 -6.20 -0.45
N GLY A 260 -9.22 -5.59 0.74
CA GLY A 260 -8.32 -6.05 1.79
C GLY A 260 -6.82 -5.91 1.45
N LEU A 261 -6.45 -4.93 0.62
CA LEU A 261 -5.05 -4.74 0.24
C LEU A 261 -4.12 -4.36 1.41
N GLY A 262 -4.67 -3.89 2.53
CA GLY A 262 -3.93 -3.59 3.74
C GLY A 262 -2.75 -2.62 3.54
N SER A 263 -1.65 -2.85 4.26
CA SER A 263 -0.42 -2.04 4.19
C SER A 263 0.50 -2.41 3.02
N ARG A 264 0.20 -3.48 2.28
CA ARG A 264 1.08 -4.05 1.25
C ARG A 264 0.49 -4.01 -0.17
N GLY A 265 -0.64 -3.33 -0.34
CA GLY A 265 -1.39 -3.25 -1.59
C GLY A 265 -0.54 -2.91 -2.82
N LEU A 266 0.37 -1.94 -2.68
CA LEU A 266 1.24 -1.52 -3.79
C LEU A 266 2.21 -2.61 -4.28
N LEU A 267 2.51 -3.63 -3.47
CA LEU A 267 3.44 -4.68 -3.84
C LEU A 267 2.82 -5.69 -4.83
N TYR A 268 1.53 -5.99 -4.67
CA TYR A 268 0.90 -7.11 -5.36
C TYR A 268 -0.36 -6.74 -6.17
N HIS A 269 -0.82 -5.49 -6.14
CA HIS A 269 -2.08 -5.12 -6.81
C HIS A 269 -2.07 -5.43 -8.31
N GLY A 270 -0.94 -5.30 -9.00
CA GLY A 270 -0.84 -5.60 -10.44
C GLY A 270 -1.05 -7.08 -10.75
N TRP A 271 -0.41 -7.97 -9.97
CA TRP A 271 -0.57 -9.41 -10.10
C TRP A 271 -1.99 -9.86 -9.71
N LEU A 272 -2.51 -9.37 -8.58
CA LEU A 272 -3.89 -9.65 -8.17
C LEU A 272 -4.90 -9.14 -9.20
N GLY A 273 -4.67 -7.96 -9.77
CA GLY A 273 -5.51 -7.37 -10.81
C GLY A 273 -5.60 -8.26 -12.05
N LYS A 274 -4.46 -8.84 -12.46
CA LYS A 274 -4.41 -9.83 -13.54
C LYS A 274 -5.20 -11.10 -13.20
N LEU A 275 -5.08 -11.61 -11.97
CA LEU A 275 -5.81 -12.81 -11.54
C LEU A 275 -7.33 -12.58 -11.55
N ILE A 276 -7.81 -11.50 -10.93
CA ILE A 276 -9.24 -11.23 -10.90
C ILE A 276 -9.79 -10.93 -12.30
N ALA A 277 -9.05 -10.20 -13.14
CA ALA A 277 -9.49 -9.94 -14.52
C ALA A 277 -9.67 -11.25 -15.28
N LYS A 278 -8.75 -12.21 -15.13
CA LYS A 278 -8.89 -13.54 -15.74
C LYS A 278 -10.11 -14.30 -15.20
N ALA A 279 -10.31 -14.30 -13.88
CA ALA A 279 -11.45 -14.97 -13.26
C ALA A 279 -12.79 -14.38 -13.74
N VAL A 280 -12.89 -13.05 -13.81
CA VAL A 280 -14.08 -12.31 -14.29
C VAL A 280 -14.36 -12.61 -15.76
N LEU A 281 -13.35 -12.48 -16.63
CA LEU A 281 -13.50 -12.71 -18.08
C LEU A 281 -13.89 -14.15 -18.41
N CYS A 282 -13.43 -15.12 -17.61
CA CYS A 282 -13.81 -16.52 -17.76
C CYS A 282 -15.08 -16.90 -16.99
N CYS A 283 -15.64 -15.99 -16.17
CA CYS A 283 -16.70 -16.26 -15.22
C CYS A 283 -16.41 -17.48 -14.31
N LYS A 284 -15.16 -17.59 -13.83
CA LYS A 284 -14.63 -18.76 -13.11
C LYS A 284 -13.81 -18.37 -11.90
N GLU A 285 -14.38 -18.52 -10.70
CA GLU A 285 -13.71 -18.21 -9.45
C GLU A 285 -12.56 -19.17 -9.15
N GLU A 286 -12.64 -20.42 -9.62
CA GLU A 286 -11.63 -21.46 -9.45
C GLU A 286 -10.26 -21.12 -10.07
N LEU A 287 -10.19 -20.05 -10.88
CA LEU A 287 -8.93 -19.52 -11.40
C LEU A 287 -8.16 -18.66 -10.38
N LEU A 288 -8.80 -18.30 -9.26
CA LEU A 288 -8.17 -17.60 -8.15
C LEU A 288 -7.51 -18.62 -7.21
N PRO A 289 -6.29 -18.32 -6.70
CA PRO A 289 -5.71 -19.07 -5.59
C PRO A 289 -6.67 -19.16 -4.40
N SER A 290 -6.81 -20.34 -3.81
CA SER A 290 -7.77 -20.60 -2.73
C SER A 290 -7.50 -19.76 -1.49
N GLU A 291 -6.25 -19.35 -1.25
CA GLU A 291 -5.87 -18.48 -0.14
C GLU A 291 -6.45 -17.07 -0.26
N LEU A 292 -6.84 -16.65 -1.46
CA LEU A 292 -7.48 -15.35 -1.71
C LEU A 292 -9.01 -15.41 -1.61
N THR A 293 -9.59 -16.61 -1.58
CA THR A 293 -11.05 -16.86 -1.48
C THR A 293 -11.45 -17.58 -0.18
N SER A 294 -10.49 -18.09 0.60
CA SER A 294 -10.73 -18.86 1.83
C SER A 294 -11.47 -18.08 2.92
N TRP A 295 -11.52 -16.76 2.82
CA TRP A 295 -12.30 -15.89 3.69
C TRP A 295 -13.81 -16.20 3.63
N LYS A 296 -14.29 -16.85 2.58
CA LYS A 296 -15.68 -17.31 2.44
C LYS A 296 -16.01 -18.53 3.31
N ILE A 297 -15.01 -19.35 3.64
CA ILE A 297 -15.21 -20.61 4.39
C ILE A 297 -15.34 -20.33 5.90
N ASN A 298 -14.88 -19.17 6.35
CA ASN A 298 -14.84 -18.78 7.76
C ASN A 298 -15.92 -17.75 8.15
N ASN A 299 -16.92 -17.53 7.29
CA ASN A 299 -18.05 -16.63 7.51
C ASN A 299 -19.35 -17.42 7.61
#